data_AF-A0A5Q4FZ31-F1
#
_entry.id   AF-A0A5Q4FZ31-F1
#
_cell.length_a   1.000
_cell.length_b   1.000
_cell.length_c   1.000
_cell.angle_alpha   90.00
_cell.angle_beta   90.00
_cell.angle_gamma   90.00
#
_symmetry.space_group_name_H-M   'P 1'
#
loop_
_entity.id
_entity.type
_entity.pdbx_description
1 polymer ?
#
loop_
_entity_poly.entity_id
_entity_poly.type
_entity_poly.pdbx_seq_one_letter_code
_entity_poly.pdbx_strand_id
1 'polypeptide(L)'
;MFQRVARWVANPEPADARSEHAQRFFDLMISKRFCPGGRVLAGAATNHGNVLNCFVQDGRPETEGSDTWVLRLATKLAVVTKVGGGNGLCLDPIPPKRPYPGHVGQLYLTIAPGHADFDKVRDGTFMDLVHGTYVTRGYRAGRFVDYHAAPAGVSVKQVGDSVESIWQHASDVVTTLLSGEDLLLDLSELRPEGTPVNGSGGSSSGPSSFAVEVFDNFARWAQLGGAEYAGPVATLRYVFAPTL
;
A
#
# COMPACT_ATOMS: atom_id res chain seq x y z
N MET A 1 26.20 -7.83 19.57
CA MET A 1 24.96 -8.21 18.85
C MET A 1 24.31 -9.48 19.43
N PHE A 2 24.89 -10.68 19.30
CA PHE A 2 24.20 -11.94 19.69
C PHE A 2 23.76 -12.02 21.16
N GLN A 3 24.51 -11.46 22.11
CA GLN A 3 24.08 -11.41 23.52
C GLN A 3 22.78 -10.61 23.71
N ARG A 4 22.60 -9.52 22.95
CA ARG A 4 21.37 -8.71 22.98
C ARG A 4 20.18 -9.56 22.52
N VAL A 5 20.33 -10.20 21.36
CA VAL A 5 19.29 -11.04 20.77
C VAL A 5 18.96 -12.20 21.70
N ALA A 6 19.97 -12.88 22.24
CA ALA A 6 19.77 -14.03 23.12
C ALA A 6 18.99 -13.69 24.39
N ARG A 7 19.32 -12.56 25.04
CA ARG A 7 18.59 -12.06 26.21
C ARG A 7 17.14 -11.69 25.87
N TRP A 8 16.94 -11.04 24.72
CA TRP A 8 15.59 -10.66 24.28
C TRP A 8 14.72 -11.88 23.99
N VAL A 9 15.27 -12.89 23.29
CA VAL A 9 14.56 -14.15 22.98
C VAL A 9 14.22 -14.93 24.25
N ALA A 10 15.06 -14.86 25.30
CA ALA A 10 14.80 -15.53 26.57
C ALA A 10 13.76 -14.83 27.47
N ASN A 11 13.25 -13.64 27.11
CA ASN A 11 12.31 -12.90 27.97
C ASN A 11 11.05 -13.68 28.39
N PRO A 12 10.42 -14.52 27.54
CA PRO A 12 9.27 -15.32 27.93
C PRO A 12 9.58 -16.41 28.97
N GLU A 13 10.86 -16.73 29.20
CA GLU A 13 11.26 -17.78 30.13
C GLU A 13 11.08 -17.34 31.60
N PRO A 14 10.85 -18.30 32.53
CA PRO A 14 10.83 -18.07 33.97
C PRO A 14 12.07 -17.31 34.47
N ALA A 15 11.92 -16.46 35.48
CA ALA A 15 12.97 -15.54 35.92
C ALA A 15 14.24 -16.25 36.41
N ASP A 16 14.08 -17.40 37.06
CA ASP A 16 15.15 -18.27 37.56
C ASP A 16 15.90 -19.01 36.45
N ALA A 17 15.24 -19.34 35.34
CA ALA A 17 15.84 -20.03 34.20
C ALA A 17 16.31 -19.08 33.07
N ARG A 18 15.83 -17.83 33.03
CA ARG A 18 16.03 -16.88 31.92
C ARG A 18 17.50 -16.66 31.56
N SER A 19 18.36 -16.50 32.55
CA SER A 19 19.80 -16.27 32.33
C SER A 19 20.48 -17.50 31.71
N GLU A 20 20.10 -18.69 32.14
CA GLU A 20 20.60 -19.95 31.56
C GLU A 20 20.16 -20.10 30.10
N HIS A 21 18.88 -19.88 29.81
CA HIS A 21 18.35 -19.94 28.45
C HIS A 21 19.02 -18.89 27.53
N ALA A 22 19.20 -17.66 28.01
CA ALA A 22 19.91 -16.63 27.27
C ALA A 22 21.34 -17.06 26.92
N GLN A 23 22.07 -17.69 27.84
CA GLN A 23 23.41 -18.19 27.55
C GLN A 23 23.38 -19.30 26.49
N ARG A 24 22.45 -20.26 26.60
CA ARG A 24 22.28 -21.34 25.62
C ARG A 24 21.96 -20.81 24.23
N PHE A 25 21.07 -19.81 24.10
CA PHE A 25 20.76 -19.17 22.83
C PHE A 25 21.97 -18.43 22.24
N PHE A 26 22.74 -17.74 23.09
CA PHE A 26 23.98 -17.10 22.67
C PHE A 26 24.98 -18.12 22.11
N ASP A 27 25.19 -19.23 22.81
CA ASP A 27 26.11 -20.29 22.40
C ASP A 27 25.70 -20.92 21.06
N LEU A 28 24.40 -21.14 20.85
CA LEU A 28 23.86 -21.62 19.56
C LEU A 28 24.15 -20.66 18.41
N MET A 29 23.98 -19.35 18.62
CA MET A 29 24.23 -18.34 17.59
C MET A 29 25.73 -18.16 17.29
N ILE A 30 26.59 -18.07 18.31
CA ILE A 30 28.03 -17.86 18.11
C ILE A 30 28.72 -19.08 17.50
N SER A 31 28.24 -20.28 17.83
CA SER A 31 28.71 -21.54 17.23
C SER A 31 28.15 -21.78 15.82
N LYS A 32 27.31 -20.87 15.30
CA LYS A 32 26.68 -20.97 13.97
C LYS A 32 25.79 -22.22 13.79
N ARG A 33 25.40 -22.89 14.87
CA ARG A 33 24.45 -24.01 14.83
C ARG A 33 23.03 -23.54 14.56
N PHE A 34 22.74 -22.27 14.83
CA PHE A 34 21.47 -21.64 14.55
C PHE A 34 21.68 -20.16 14.20
N CYS A 35 20.96 -19.67 13.19
CA CYS A 35 20.94 -18.25 12.84
C CYS A 35 19.48 -17.81 12.74
N PRO A 36 19.02 -16.87 13.60
CA PRO A 36 17.67 -16.35 13.48
C PRO A 36 17.55 -15.45 12.23
N GLY A 37 16.31 -15.19 11.80
CA GLY A 37 16.06 -14.30 10.67
C GLY A 37 16.68 -12.92 10.87
N GLY A 38 17.12 -12.28 9.77
CA GLY A 38 17.83 -11.00 9.82
C GLY A 38 17.08 -9.91 10.58
N ARG A 39 15.75 -9.88 10.49
CA ARG A 39 14.88 -8.94 11.23
C ARG A 39 14.92 -9.13 12.74
N VAL A 40 15.08 -10.36 13.22
CA VAL A 40 15.28 -10.64 14.66
C VAL A 40 16.64 -10.11 15.10
N LEU A 41 17.69 -10.32 14.29
CA LEU A 41 19.04 -9.80 14.58
C LEU A 41 19.07 -8.26 14.64
N ALA A 42 18.39 -7.60 13.70
CA ALA A 42 18.30 -6.16 13.59
C ALA A 42 17.37 -5.53 14.65
N GLY A 43 16.19 -6.12 14.86
CA GLY A 43 15.09 -5.52 15.63
C GLY A 43 15.10 -5.84 17.13
N ALA A 44 15.54 -7.03 17.54
CA ALA A 44 15.42 -7.47 18.94
C ALA A 44 16.16 -6.55 19.92
N ALA A 45 15.42 -6.02 20.90
CA ALA A 45 15.88 -5.03 21.90
C ALA A 45 16.56 -3.80 21.27
N THR A 46 15.98 -3.27 20.18
CA THR A 46 16.38 -2.00 19.56
C THR A 46 15.21 -1.04 19.45
N ASN A 47 15.47 0.23 19.15
CA ASN A 47 14.42 1.22 18.88
C ASN A 47 13.57 0.88 17.63
N HIS A 48 14.07 0.05 16.71
CA HIS A 48 13.27 -0.44 15.58
C HIS A 48 12.20 -1.45 16.06
N GLY A 49 12.54 -2.29 17.04
CA GLY A 49 11.62 -3.12 17.82
C GLY A 49 10.89 -4.27 17.08
N ASN A 50 10.78 -4.20 15.76
CA ASN A 50 9.99 -5.15 14.99
C ASN A 50 10.82 -6.40 14.61
N VAL A 51 10.35 -7.57 15.02
CA VAL A 51 11.00 -8.87 14.81
C VAL A 51 10.25 -9.79 13.85
N LEU A 52 9.05 -9.40 13.40
CA LEU A 52 8.21 -10.16 12.48
C LEU A 52 8.58 -9.83 11.05
N ASN A 53 8.67 -10.83 10.17
CA ASN A 53 9.12 -10.64 8.79
C ASN A 53 7.98 -10.78 7.77
N CYS A 54 7.35 -11.97 7.71
CA CYS A 54 6.37 -12.30 6.67
C CYS A 54 4.99 -12.54 7.28
N PHE A 55 3.95 -12.05 6.60
CA PHE A 55 2.56 -12.23 6.99
C PHE A 55 1.78 -12.84 5.83
N VAL A 56 0.89 -13.78 6.12
CA VAL A 56 -0.20 -14.13 5.20
C VAL A 56 -1.42 -13.37 5.68
N GLN A 57 -1.91 -12.44 4.87
CA GLN A 57 -2.94 -11.49 5.27
C GLN A 57 -4.28 -11.75 4.56
N ASP A 58 -5.35 -11.30 5.21
CA ASP A 58 -6.70 -11.28 4.65
C ASP A 58 -7.40 -9.94 4.94
N GLY A 59 -8.55 -9.74 4.30
CA GLY A 59 -9.38 -8.55 4.46
C GLY A 59 -10.31 -8.55 5.67
N ARG A 60 -10.19 -9.48 6.63
CA ARG A 60 -11.11 -9.52 7.80
C ARG A 60 -11.03 -8.22 8.63
N PRO A 61 -12.12 -7.79 9.28
CA PRO A 61 -13.39 -8.51 9.51
C PRO A 61 -14.41 -8.43 8.37
N GLU A 62 -14.06 -7.80 7.24
CA GLU A 62 -14.96 -7.68 6.09
C GLU A 62 -15.34 -9.06 5.52
N THR A 63 -16.45 -9.12 4.79
CA THR A 63 -16.92 -10.36 4.16
C THR A 63 -15.96 -10.82 3.07
N GLU A 64 -15.48 -12.06 3.18
CA GLU A 64 -14.55 -12.64 2.21
C GLU A 64 -15.07 -12.52 0.76
N GLY A 65 -14.19 -12.06 -0.14
CA GLY A 65 -14.53 -11.85 -1.55
C GLY A 65 -15.30 -10.57 -1.86
N SER A 66 -15.65 -9.73 -0.88
CA SER A 66 -16.28 -8.43 -1.11
C SER A 66 -15.27 -7.35 -1.54
N ASP A 67 -15.78 -6.24 -2.07
CA ASP A 67 -14.97 -5.05 -2.36
C ASP A 67 -14.29 -4.50 -1.12
N THR A 68 -15.05 -4.39 -0.02
CA THR A 68 -14.50 -3.89 1.25
C THR A 68 -13.40 -4.80 1.78
N TRP A 69 -13.50 -6.11 1.59
CA TRP A 69 -12.46 -7.07 1.96
C TRP A 69 -11.19 -6.88 1.14
N VAL A 70 -11.31 -6.72 -0.18
CA VAL A 70 -10.17 -6.47 -1.08
C VAL A 70 -9.49 -5.15 -0.70
N LEU A 71 -10.26 -4.09 -0.52
CA LEU A 71 -9.76 -2.76 -0.16
C LEU A 71 -9.09 -2.74 1.22
N ARG A 72 -9.71 -3.39 2.22
CA ARG A 72 -9.11 -3.56 3.55
C ARG A 72 -7.79 -4.31 3.46
N LEU A 73 -7.75 -5.40 2.69
CA LEU A 73 -6.53 -6.17 2.49
C LEU A 73 -5.45 -5.30 1.85
N ALA A 74 -5.74 -4.55 0.79
CA ALA A 74 -4.79 -3.62 0.17
C ALA A 74 -4.19 -2.65 1.19
N THR A 75 -5.02 -1.99 2.01
CA THR A 75 -4.54 -1.10 3.07
C THR A 75 -3.59 -1.80 4.04
N LYS A 76 -3.92 -3.03 4.48
CA LYS A 76 -3.05 -3.81 5.36
C LYS A 76 -1.72 -4.19 4.69
N LEU A 77 -1.76 -4.59 3.42
CA LEU A 77 -0.57 -4.93 2.63
C LEU A 77 0.38 -3.74 2.56
N ALA A 78 -0.14 -2.55 2.25
CA ALA A 78 0.64 -1.33 2.14
C ALA A 78 1.36 -0.96 3.43
N VAL A 79 0.69 -1.10 4.58
CA VAL A 79 1.28 -0.81 5.89
C VAL A 79 2.45 -1.77 6.19
N VAL A 80 2.30 -3.05 5.84
CA VAL A 80 3.37 -4.05 6.02
C VAL A 80 4.53 -3.81 5.05
N THR A 81 4.25 -3.49 3.78
CA THR A 81 5.28 -3.14 2.80
C THR A 81 6.06 -1.90 3.22
N LYS A 82 5.38 -0.87 3.76
CA LYS A 82 6.00 0.37 4.26
C LYS A 82 7.07 0.11 5.31
N VAL A 83 6.91 -0.92 6.14
CA VAL A 83 7.90 -1.29 7.16
C VAL A 83 8.90 -2.35 6.67
N GLY A 84 8.86 -2.75 5.40
CA GLY A 84 9.74 -3.77 4.82
C GLY A 84 9.41 -5.19 5.29
N GLY A 85 8.14 -5.48 5.55
CA GLY A 85 7.64 -6.83 5.78
C GLY A 85 7.23 -7.52 4.47
N GLY A 86 7.34 -8.85 4.44
CA GLY A 86 6.86 -9.67 3.33
C GLY A 86 5.37 -9.95 3.44
N ASN A 87 4.67 -9.91 2.30
CA ASN A 87 3.23 -10.15 2.21
C ASN A 87 2.93 -11.42 1.42
N GLY A 88 2.07 -12.27 1.97
CA GLY A 88 1.39 -13.37 1.30
C GLY A 88 -0.11 -13.09 1.28
N LEU A 89 -0.77 -13.50 0.19
CA LEU A 89 -2.19 -13.25 -0.03
C LEU A 89 -2.87 -14.50 -0.60
N CYS A 90 -4.11 -14.73 -0.19
CA CYS A 90 -4.97 -15.79 -0.72
C CYS A 90 -6.02 -15.17 -1.65
N LEU A 91 -6.04 -15.59 -2.91
CA LEU A 91 -7.00 -15.08 -3.90
C LEU A 91 -8.25 -15.95 -4.03
N ASP A 92 -8.28 -17.13 -3.39
CA ASP A 92 -9.39 -18.09 -3.46
C ASP A 92 -10.77 -17.49 -3.15
N PRO A 93 -10.90 -16.52 -2.21
CA PRO A 93 -12.19 -15.87 -1.96
C PRO A 93 -12.73 -15.03 -3.13
N ILE A 94 -11.91 -14.66 -4.11
CA ILE A 94 -12.32 -13.80 -5.23
C ILE A 94 -12.90 -14.68 -6.35
N PRO A 95 -14.16 -14.48 -6.75
CA PRO A 95 -14.81 -15.31 -7.76
C PRO A 95 -14.16 -15.16 -9.15
N PRO A 96 -14.40 -16.09 -10.09
CA PRO A 96 -13.90 -15.96 -11.47
C PRO A 96 -14.40 -14.70 -12.17
N LYS A 97 -13.58 -14.18 -13.11
CA LYS A 97 -13.92 -13.01 -13.91
C LYS A 97 -15.22 -13.24 -14.70
N ARG A 98 -16.11 -12.23 -14.68
CA ARG A 98 -17.34 -12.21 -15.48
C ARG A 98 -17.62 -10.80 -16.02
N PRO A 99 -18.43 -10.65 -17.09
CA PRO A 99 -18.78 -9.34 -17.63
C PRO A 99 -19.55 -8.52 -16.59
N TYR A 100 -19.13 -7.26 -16.40
CA TYR A 100 -19.84 -6.31 -15.54
C TYR A 100 -20.78 -5.45 -16.40
N PRO A 101 -22.11 -5.52 -16.19
CA PRO A 101 -23.08 -4.76 -16.97
C PRO A 101 -23.37 -3.37 -16.39
N GLY A 102 -22.87 -3.07 -15.19
CA GLY A 102 -23.18 -1.82 -14.49
C GLY A 102 -22.47 -0.61 -15.09
N HIS A 103 -23.03 0.55 -14.80
CA HIS A 103 -22.41 1.84 -15.07
C HIS A 103 -21.41 2.17 -13.96
N VAL A 104 -20.23 2.66 -14.35
CA VAL A 104 -19.20 3.15 -13.41
C VAL A 104 -19.02 4.63 -13.65
N GLY A 105 -18.94 5.40 -12.56
CA GLY A 105 -18.67 6.83 -12.64
C GLY A 105 -17.25 7.14 -13.15
N GLN A 106 -16.94 8.42 -13.27
CA GLN A 106 -15.65 8.91 -13.74
C GLN A 106 -14.78 9.40 -12.59
N LEU A 107 -13.52 8.93 -12.55
CA LEU A 107 -12.48 9.52 -11.70
C LEU A 107 -11.88 10.73 -12.39
N TYR A 108 -11.86 11.86 -11.69
CA TYR A 108 -11.09 13.05 -12.04
C TYR A 108 -9.95 13.24 -11.05
N LEU A 109 -8.82 13.71 -11.56
CA LEU A 109 -7.63 14.00 -10.77
C LEU A 109 -7.25 15.46 -10.99
N THR A 110 -6.91 16.15 -9.91
CA THR A 110 -6.37 17.51 -10.00
C THR A 110 -5.25 17.71 -8.99
N ILE A 111 -4.47 18.76 -9.22
CA ILE A 111 -3.43 19.23 -8.31
C ILE A 111 -3.23 20.73 -8.51
N ALA A 112 -2.85 21.43 -7.45
CA ALA A 112 -2.61 22.86 -7.48
C ALA A 112 -1.56 23.22 -8.56
N PRO A 113 -1.80 24.27 -9.38
CA PRO A 113 -0.86 24.68 -10.43
C PRO A 113 0.55 25.03 -9.94
N GLY A 114 0.68 25.43 -8.67
CA GLY A 114 1.96 25.73 -8.04
C GLY A 114 2.69 24.52 -7.43
N HIS A 115 2.10 23.32 -7.49
CA HIS A 115 2.71 22.13 -6.91
C HIS A 115 3.91 21.68 -7.76
N ALA A 116 5.02 21.29 -7.11
CA ALA A 116 6.27 20.92 -7.79
C ALA A 116 6.10 19.75 -8.79
N ASP A 117 5.14 18.86 -8.52
CA ASP A 117 4.84 17.70 -9.36
C ASP A 117 3.64 17.92 -10.31
N PHE A 118 3.19 19.17 -10.52
CA PHE A 118 2.03 19.48 -11.36
C PHE A 118 2.11 18.84 -12.76
N ASP A 119 3.20 19.07 -13.50
CA ASP A 119 3.35 18.53 -14.86
C ASP A 119 3.37 16.99 -14.86
N LYS A 120 4.02 16.39 -13.86
CA LYS A 120 4.06 14.93 -13.71
C LYS A 120 2.67 14.35 -13.50
N VAL A 121 1.88 14.94 -12.61
CA VAL A 121 0.48 14.52 -12.37
C VAL A 121 -0.38 14.79 -13.61
N ARG A 122 -0.25 15.94 -14.28
CA ARG A 122 -1.01 16.22 -15.50
C ARG A 122 -0.80 15.15 -16.57
N ASP A 123 0.46 14.79 -16.81
CA ASP A 123 0.83 13.90 -17.91
C ASP A 123 0.80 12.41 -17.50
N GLY A 124 0.63 12.11 -16.21
CA GLY A 124 0.72 10.75 -15.67
C GLY A 124 2.13 10.18 -15.79
N THR A 125 3.13 10.98 -15.41
CA THR A 125 4.56 10.65 -15.42
C THR A 125 5.06 10.36 -14.02
N PHE A 126 5.74 9.24 -13.80
CA PHE A 126 6.26 8.86 -12.49
C PHE A 126 7.59 8.10 -12.61
N MET A 127 8.37 8.05 -11.53
CA MET A 127 9.59 7.25 -11.47
C MET A 127 9.26 5.77 -11.30
N ASP A 128 9.61 4.93 -12.27
CA ASP A 128 9.62 3.48 -12.09
C ASP A 128 10.81 3.12 -11.19
N LEU A 129 10.53 2.79 -9.92
CA LEU A 129 11.56 2.49 -8.93
C LEU A 129 12.31 1.19 -9.22
N VAL A 130 11.74 0.27 -10.00
CA VAL A 130 12.37 -1.00 -10.36
C VAL A 130 13.46 -0.76 -11.41
N HIS A 131 13.17 0.06 -12.40
CA HIS A 131 14.08 0.35 -13.50
C HIS A 131 14.90 1.63 -13.32
N GLY A 132 14.54 2.49 -12.35
CA GLY A 132 15.18 3.77 -12.10
C GLY A 132 14.98 4.78 -13.21
N THR A 133 13.86 4.71 -13.93
CA THR A 133 13.57 5.57 -15.09
C THR A 133 12.19 6.22 -14.98
N TYR A 134 12.06 7.47 -15.43
CA TYR A 134 10.75 8.10 -15.57
C TYR A 134 9.94 7.46 -16.71
N VAL A 135 8.67 7.19 -16.44
CA VAL A 135 7.73 6.61 -17.40
C VAL A 135 6.46 7.47 -17.44
N THR A 136 6.03 7.84 -18.64
CA THR A 136 4.75 8.51 -18.88
C THR A 136 3.73 7.49 -19.35
N ARG A 137 2.68 7.24 -18.55
CA ARG A 137 1.60 6.30 -18.89
C ARG A 137 0.26 6.98 -19.14
N GLY A 138 0.12 8.24 -18.73
CA GLY A 138 -1.19 8.88 -18.66
C GLY A 138 -2.15 8.13 -17.73
N TYR A 139 -3.44 8.31 -17.97
CA TYR A 139 -4.51 7.68 -17.18
C TYR A 139 -5.37 6.79 -18.07
N ARG A 140 -5.68 5.58 -17.59
CA ARG A 140 -6.50 4.61 -18.31
C ARG A 140 -7.98 4.73 -17.94
N ALA A 141 -8.25 5.00 -16.66
CA ALA A 141 -9.58 5.10 -16.10
C ALA A 141 -9.86 6.51 -15.56
N GLY A 142 -8.85 7.15 -14.96
CA GLY A 142 -8.92 8.53 -14.51
C GLY A 142 -8.79 9.55 -15.64
N ARG A 143 -9.13 10.80 -15.32
CA ARG A 143 -8.92 11.95 -16.20
C ARG A 143 -8.38 13.12 -15.41
N PHE A 144 -7.25 13.68 -15.85
CA PHE A 144 -6.76 14.94 -15.28
C PHE A 144 -7.68 16.11 -15.67
N VAL A 145 -7.93 17.01 -14.72
CA VAL A 145 -8.61 18.29 -14.93
C VAL A 145 -7.84 19.40 -14.24
N ASP A 146 -7.77 20.56 -14.90
CA ASP A 146 -7.16 21.74 -14.28
C ASP A 146 -7.92 22.13 -13.01
N TYR A 147 -7.19 22.62 -12.01
CA TYR A 147 -7.71 22.89 -10.67
C TYR A 147 -8.94 23.80 -10.64
N HIS A 148 -9.00 24.79 -11.55
CA HIS A 148 -10.13 25.72 -11.68
C HIS A 148 -11.20 25.27 -12.68
N ALA A 149 -11.01 24.13 -13.34
CA ALA A 149 -11.89 23.56 -14.35
C ALA A 149 -12.57 22.26 -13.88
N ALA A 150 -12.66 22.06 -12.56
CA ALA A 150 -13.37 20.94 -11.96
C ALA A 150 -14.83 20.87 -12.49
N PRO A 151 -15.33 19.71 -12.92
CA PRO A 151 -16.70 19.61 -13.40
C PRO A 151 -17.71 19.95 -12.29
N ALA A 152 -18.75 20.71 -12.65
CA ALA A 152 -19.78 21.12 -11.70
C ALA A 152 -20.57 19.89 -11.18
N GLY A 153 -20.84 19.86 -9.87
CA GLY A 153 -21.63 18.79 -9.24
C GLY A 153 -20.87 17.50 -8.94
N VAL A 154 -19.57 17.44 -9.20
CA VAL A 154 -18.72 16.29 -8.84
C VAL A 154 -18.28 16.38 -7.38
N SER A 155 -18.30 15.25 -6.67
CA SER A 155 -17.80 15.16 -5.30
C SER A 155 -16.29 15.39 -5.29
N VAL A 156 -15.80 16.30 -4.44
CA VAL A 156 -14.37 16.62 -4.32
C VAL A 156 -13.84 16.07 -3.01
N LYS A 157 -12.75 15.31 -3.07
CA LYS A 157 -12.02 14.84 -1.88
C LYS A 157 -10.56 15.23 -1.96
N GLN A 158 -10.07 15.89 -0.91
CA GLN A 158 -8.67 16.26 -0.77
C GLN A 158 -7.89 15.12 -0.11
N VAL A 159 -6.84 14.64 -0.78
CA VAL A 159 -6.01 13.53 -0.30
C VAL A 159 -4.92 14.09 0.61
N GLY A 160 -4.93 13.68 1.88
CA GLY A 160 -3.93 14.10 2.85
C GLY A 160 -2.58 13.40 2.70
N ASP A 161 -1.53 14.02 3.23
CA ASP A 161 -0.12 13.57 3.15
C ASP A 161 0.21 12.40 4.11
N SER A 162 -0.60 11.33 4.06
CA SER A 162 -0.38 10.11 4.84
C SER A 162 -0.78 8.86 4.06
N VAL A 163 -0.13 7.73 4.35
CA VAL A 163 -0.43 6.43 3.72
C VAL A 163 -1.86 6.00 4.04
N GLU A 164 -2.32 6.32 5.25
CA GLU A 164 -3.68 6.08 5.70
C GLU A 164 -4.69 6.88 4.86
N SER A 165 -4.41 8.16 4.59
CA SER A 165 -5.29 8.99 3.75
C SER A 165 -5.30 8.53 2.29
N ILE A 166 -4.13 8.19 1.73
CA ILE A 166 -4.02 7.70 0.35
C ILE A 166 -4.88 6.45 0.15
N TRP A 167 -4.78 5.44 1.02
CA TRP A 167 -5.55 4.21 0.85
C TRP A 167 -7.02 4.34 1.21
N GLN A 168 -7.36 5.22 2.15
CA GLN A 168 -8.76 5.58 2.37
C GLN A 168 -9.38 6.17 1.10
N HIS A 169 -8.68 7.12 0.45
CA HIS A 169 -9.18 7.71 -0.79
C HIS A 169 -9.17 6.74 -1.97
N ALA A 170 -8.26 5.76 -2.03
CA ALA A 170 -8.31 4.69 -3.02
C ALA A 170 -9.55 3.80 -2.84
N SER A 171 -9.97 3.58 -1.58
CA SER A 171 -11.22 2.89 -1.26
C SER A 171 -12.45 3.73 -1.64
N ASP A 172 -12.38 5.04 -1.41
CA ASP A 172 -13.43 5.98 -1.80
C ASP A 172 -13.62 6.03 -3.32
N VAL A 173 -12.52 6.02 -4.09
CA VAL A 173 -12.57 5.89 -5.56
C VAL A 173 -13.40 4.69 -5.97
N VAL A 174 -13.05 3.49 -5.50
CA VAL A 174 -13.78 2.28 -5.87
C VAL A 174 -15.25 2.39 -5.50
N THR A 175 -15.54 2.78 -4.26
CA THR A 175 -16.91 2.80 -3.74
C THR A 175 -17.80 3.79 -4.49
N THR A 176 -17.31 5.02 -4.71
CA THR A 176 -18.04 6.07 -5.43
C THR A 176 -18.20 5.74 -6.91
N LEU A 177 -17.17 5.21 -7.56
CA LEU A 177 -17.29 4.87 -8.97
C LEU A 177 -18.26 3.69 -9.18
N LEU A 178 -18.25 2.67 -8.31
CA LEU A 178 -19.18 1.53 -8.38
C LEU A 178 -20.63 1.91 -8.06
N SER A 179 -20.87 2.99 -7.30
CA SER A 179 -22.23 3.55 -7.14
C SER A 179 -22.70 4.34 -8.37
N GLY A 180 -21.83 4.51 -9.37
CA GLY A 180 -22.12 5.27 -10.58
C GLY A 180 -21.96 6.78 -10.40
N GLU A 181 -21.30 7.22 -9.34
CA GLU A 181 -21.04 8.64 -9.09
C GLU A 181 -19.63 9.03 -9.54
N ASP A 182 -19.50 10.28 -10.00
CA ASP A 182 -18.22 10.86 -10.36
C ASP A 182 -17.48 11.34 -9.11
N LEU A 183 -16.16 11.20 -9.10
CA LEU A 183 -15.29 11.64 -8.00
C LEU A 183 -14.11 12.43 -8.52
N LEU A 184 -13.81 13.56 -7.89
CA LEU A 184 -12.59 14.33 -8.11
C LEU A 184 -11.68 14.20 -6.88
N LEU A 185 -10.46 13.70 -7.09
CA LEU A 185 -9.41 13.74 -6.08
C LEU A 185 -8.49 14.94 -6.30
N ASP A 186 -8.32 15.73 -5.24
CA ASP A 186 -7.34 16.79 -5.16
C ASP A 186 -6.08 16.27 -4.44
N LEU A 187 -4.96 16.24 -5.18
CA LEU A 187 -3.67 15.71 -4.73
C LEU A 187 -2.74 16.78 -4.17
N SER A 188 -3.22 18.03 -4.00
CA SER A 188 -2.37 19.19 -3.68
C SER A 188 -1.64 19.12 -2.34
N GLU A 189 -2.16 18.35 -1.37
CA GLU A 189 -1.55 18.22 -0.05
C GLU A 189 -0.45 17.14 -0.01
N LEU A 190 -0.39 16.25 -1.00
CA LEU A 190 0.63 15.21 -1.04
C LEU A 190 2.01 15.83 -1.24
N ARG A 191 2.97 15.48 -0.40
CA ARG A 191 4.32 16.05 -0.51
C ARG A 191 4.97 15.70 -1.86
N PRO A 192 5.83 16.59 -2.40
CA PRO A 192 6.54 16.33 -3.64
C PRO A 192 7.43 15.09 -3.61
N GLU A 193 7.64 14.50 -4.78
CA GLU A 193 8.64 13.45 -5.01
C GLU A 193 10.02 13.89 -4.47
N GLY A 194 10.75 12.94 -3.86
CA GLY A 194 12.07 13.21 -3.28
C GLY A 194 12.04 13.77 -1.86
N THR A 195 10.89 14.22 -1.35
CA THR A 195 10.76 14.72 0.03
C THR A 195 11.07 13.58 1.04
N PRO A 196 11.94 13.79 2.05
CA PRO A 196 12.27 12.75 3.03
C PRO A 196 11.04 12.20 3.77
N VAL A 197 11.04 10.88 4.01
CA VAL A 197 10.00 10.18 4.77
C VAL A 197 10.56 9.70 6.10
N ASN A 198 9.97 10.21 7.19
CA ASN A 198 10.36 9.84 8.54
C ASN A 198 10.09 8.34 8.80
N GLY A 199 11.08 7.65 9.36
CA GLY A 199 10.95 6.25 9.81
C GLY A 199 11.17 5.17 8.76
N SER A 200 11.19 5.49 7.46
CA SER A 200 11.54 4.53 6.39
C SER A 200 12.98 4.65 5.90
N GLY A 201 13.64 5.79 6.14
CA GLY A 201 14.98 6.07 5.62
C GLY A 201 15.03 6.37 4.11
N GLY A 202 13.85 6.52 3.47
CA GLY A 202 13.71 6.84 2.05
C GLY A 202 13.07 8.20 1.78
N SER A 203 12.76 8.45 0.50
CA SER A 203 12.07 9.64 0.02
C SER A 203 10.67 9.31 -0.51
N SER A 204 9.81 10.33 -0.61
CA SER A 204 8.48 10.26 -1.20
C SER A 204 8.55 9.91 -2.69
N SER A 205 7.61 9.10 -3.16
CA SER A 205 7.38 8.86 -4.60
C SER A 205 6.61 10.00 -5.28
N GLY A 206 6.04 10.93 -4.50
CA GLY A 206 5.25 12.06 -4.98
C GLY A 206 3.83 11.70 -5.43
N PRO A 207 2.94 12.70 -5.55
CA PRO A 207 1.54 12.52 -5.97
C PRO A 207 1.35 11.77 -7.27
N SER A 208 2.25 11.93 -8.26
CA SER A 208 2.05 11.32 -9.58
C SER A 208 2.15 9.79 -9.57
N SER A 209 3.04 9.22 -8.74
CA SER A 209 3.10 7.76 -8.55
C SER A 209 1.77 7.25 -7.96
N PHE A 210 1.21 7.90 -6.94
CA PHE A 210 -0.09 7.51 -6.39
C PHE A 210 -1.24 7.73 -7.39
N ALA A 211 -1.21 8.80 -8.18
CA ALA A 211 -2.20 9.07 -9.22
C ALA A 211 -2.29 7.93 -10.24
N VAL A 212 -1.16 7.49 -10.78
CA VAL A 212 -1.09 6.50 -11.85
C VAL A 212 -1.10 5.06 -11.33
N GLU A 213 -0.35 4.78 -10.27
CA GLU A 213 -0.15 3.41 -9.79
C GLU A 213 -1.24 2.99 -8.80
N VAL A 214 -1.85 3.94 -8.08
CA VAL A 214 -2.91 3.63 -7.12
C VAL A 214 -4.27 4.03 -7.66
N PHE A 215 -4.57 5.33 -7.76
CA PHE A 215 -5.94 5.78 -8.02
C PHE A 215 -6.46 5.34 -9.40
N ASP A 216 -5.65 5.46 -10.46
CA ASP A 216 -6.03 5.01 -11.80
C ASP A 216 -6.23 3.49 -11.89
N ASN A 217 -5.36 2.70 -11.25
CA ASN A 217 -5.50 1.24 -11.24
C ASN A 217 -6.75 0.81 -10.44
N PHE A 218 -7.03 1.43 -9.30
CA PHE A 218 -8.24 1.14 -8.51
C PHE A 218 -9.51 1.55 -9.27
N ALA A 219 -9.50 2.70 -9.95
CA ALA A 219 -10.59 3.09 -10.84
C ALA A 219 -10.76 2.09 -11.99
N ARG A 220 -9.66 1.57 -12.56
CA ARG A 220 -9.71 0.52 -13.58
C ARG A 220 -10.30 -0.78 -13.03
N TRP A 221 -10.03 -1.13 -11.78
CA TRP A 221 -10.63 -2.28 -11.13
C TRP A 221 -12.14 -2.08 -10.88
N ALA A 222 -12.57 -0.88 -10.49
CA ALA A 222 -13.97 -0.50 -10.38
C ALA A 222 -14.71 -0.63 -11.73
N GLN A 223 -14.10 -0.18 -12.84
CA GLN A 223 -14.64 -0.38 -14.20
C GLN A 223 -14.86 -1.85 -14.58
N LEU A 224 -14.20 -2.78 -13.89
CA LEU A 224 -14.37 -4.22 -14.08
C LEU A 224 -15.42 -4.82 -13.14
N GLY A 225 -16.11 -4.00 -12.35
CA GLY A 225 -17.18 -4.38 -11.42
C GLY A 225 -16.68 -4.84 -10.05
N GLY A 226 -15.46 -4.47 -9.64
CA GLY A 226 -14.95 -4.83 -8.31
C GLY A 226 -14.72 -6.33 -8.13
N ALA A 227 -14.65 -6.79 -6.88
CA ALA A 227 -14.29 -8.15 -6.49
C ALA A 227 -15.27 -9.19 -7.06
N GLU A 228 -16.55 -8.82 -7.14
CA GLU A 228 -17.62 -9.69 -7.63
C GLU A 228 -17.50 -10.02 -9.13
N TYR A 229 -16.83 -9.18 -9.94
CA TYR A 229 -16.79 -9.32 -11.40
C TYR A 229 -15.38 -9.33 -12.01
N ALA A 230 -14.43 -8.61 -11.41
CA ALA A 230 -13.11 -8.39 -11.99
C ALA A 230 -12.27 -9.67 -12.07
N GLY A 231 -12.48 -10.58 -11.09
CA GLY A 231 -11.76 -11.84 -10.96
C GLY A 231 -10.36 -11.70 -10.34
N PRO A 232 -9.77 -12.82 -9.87
CA PRO A 232 -8.56 -12.80 -9.04
C PRO A 232 -7.35 -12.19 -9.74
N VAL A 233 -7.18 -12.44 -11.05
CA VAL A 233 -6.06 -11.90 -11.83
C VAL A 233 -6.16 -10.38 -11.98
N ALA A 234 -7.37 -9.84 -12.21
CA ALA A 234 -7.54 -8.40 -12.34
C ALA A 234 -7.39 -7.70 -10.98
N THR A 235 -7.93 -8.29 -9.91
CA THR A 235 -7.73 -7.79 -8.55
C THR A 235 -6.26 -7.78 -8.16
N LEU A 236 -5.52 -8.86 -8.44
CA LEU A 236 -4.08 -8.88 -8.24
C LEU A 236 -3.40 -7.77 -9.03
N ARG A 237 -3.70 -7.63 -10.32
CA ARG A 237 -3.02 -6.68 -11.22
C ARG A 237 -3.28 -5.21 -10.86
N TYR A 238 -4.50 -4.86 -10.50
CA TYR A 238 -4.93 -3.47 -10.37
C TYR A 238 -5.05 -3.01 -8.92
N VAL A 239 -5.10 -3.92 -7.94
CA VAL A 239 -5.22 -3.57 -6.53
C VAL A 239 -3.98 -4.00 -5.76
N PHE A 240 -3.65 -5.28 -5.75
CA PHE A 240 -2.57 -5.78 -4.88
C PHE A 240 -1.17 -5.50 -5.42
N ALA A 241 -0.90 -5.74 -6.71
CA ALA A 241 0.41 -5.53 -7.29
C ALA A 241 0.91 -4.07 -7.21
N PRO A 242 0.06 -3.04 -7.43
CA PRO A 242 0.49 -1.65 -7.23
C PRO A 242 0.62 -1.24 -5.75
N THR A 243 0.14 -2.07 -4.84
CA THR A 243 0.23 -1.84 -3.38
C THR A 243 1.50 -2.47 -2.77
N LEU A 244 2.12 -3.43 -3.47
CA LEU A 244 3.28 -4.21 -3.04
C LEU A 244 4.57 -3.66 -3.65
#